data_AF-A0A958GRE6-F1
#
_entry.id   AF-A0A958GRE6-F1
#
_cell.length_a   1.000
_cell.length_b   1.000
_cell.length_c   1.000
_cell.angle_alpha   90.00
_cell.angle_beta   90.00
_cell.angle_gamma   90.00
#
_symmetry.space_group_name_H-M   'P 1'
#
loop_
_entity.id
_entity.type
_entity.pdbx_description
1 polymer ?
#
loop_
_entity_poly.entity_id
_entity_poly.type
_entity_poly.pdbx_seq_one_letter_code
_entity_poly.pdbx_strand_id
1 'polypeptide(L)'
;MPELFLMSKYFRSVAVGGLFLFAFGACSAVVKRQPSPELRATVVSVAANYLRQISVGNLKNLNTLVLWADYLPNAKPDLTKQGYISAIQQLQHRWRVQDHPLLGLDIVSVEIEGEDAEVTLQKAKVADAEQIIVKLAWNGSGWLVVDDSLFGKGKQIEQWLAGGTRAG
;
A
#
# COMPACT_ATOMS: atom_id res chain seq x y z
N MET A 1 -0.24 -82.45 -43.30
CA MET A 1 -0.57 -81.15 -43.91
C MET A 1 0.30 -80.08 -43.26
N PRO A 2 0.76 -79.09 -44.03
CA PRO A 2 2.08 -78.47 -43.89
C PRO A 2 2.06 -77.06 -43.26
N GLU A 3 3.24 -76.43 -43.28
CA GLU A 3 3.51 -74.99 -43.16
C GLU A 3 3.63 -74.43 -41.74
N LEU A 4 4.57 -73.56 -41.36
CA LEU A 4 5.85 -73.06 -41.88
C LEU A 4 6.30 -71.93 -40.91
N PHE A 5 7.53 -71.44 -41.08
CA PHE A 5 8.05 -70.13 -40.66
C PHE A 5 8.56 -69.89 -39.21
N LEU A 6 9.83 -70.27 -39.03
CA LEU A 6 11.00 -69.39 -38.84
C LEU A 6 10.90 -68.01 -38.13
N MET A 7 11.90 -67.83 -37.26
CA MET A 7 12.67 -66.61 -36.93
C MET A 7 12.00 -65.56 -36.03
N SER A 8 12.72 -64.77 -35.23
CA SER A 8 14.04 -64.82 -34.58
C SER A 8 14.14 -63.55 -33.73
N LYS A 9 15.00 -63.57 -32.70
CA LYS A 9 15.79 -62.43 -32.19
C LYS A 9 15.16 -61.44 -31.18
N TYR A 10 15.82 -61.46 -30.00
CA TYR A 10 16.26 -60.35 -29.15
C TYR A 10 15.28 -59.24 -28.76
N PHE A 11 15.13 -58.97 -27.46
CA PHE A 11 15.65 -57.72 -26.87
C PHE A 11 15.69 -57.82 -25.33
N ARG A 12 16.84 -57.47 -24.76
CA ARG A 12 17.07 -57.27 -23.33
C ARG A 12 16.32 -56.01 -22.87
N SER A 13 15.77 -56.01 -21.66
CA SER A 13 15.45 -54.77 -20.95
C SER A 13 16.01 -54.83 -19.53
N VAL A 14 17.04 -54.01 -19.32
CA VAL A 14 17.71 -53.73 -18.06
C VAL A 14 16.81 -52.78 -17.28
N ALA A 15 16.40 -53.18 -16.07
CA ALA A 15 15.70 -52.30 -15.15
C ALA A 15 16.69 -51.28 -14.58
N VAL A 16 16.61 -50.04 -15.07
CA VAL A 16 17.29 -48.88 -14.50
C VAL A 16 16.57 -48.49 -13.22
N GLY A 17 17.14 -48.85 -12.07
CA GLY A 17 16.69 -48.40 -10.76
C GLY A 17 16.92 -46.89 -10.61
N GLY A 18 15.82 -46.14 -10.59
CA GLY A 18 15.82 -44.68 -10.42
C GLY A 18 16.29 -44.29 -9.01
N LEU A 19 17.36 -43.50 -8.96
CA LEU A 19 17.82 -42.78 -7.78
C LEU A 19 16.89 -41.58 -7.55
N PHE A 20 15.95 -41.69 -6.61
CA PHE A 20 15.13 -40.57 -6.14
C PHE A 20 15.99 -39.64 -5.26
N LEU A 21 16.55 -38.60 -5.87
CA LEU A 21 17.15 -37.47 -5.16
C LEU A 21 16.02 -36.60 -4.57
N PHE A 22 15.73 -36.78 -3.28
CA PHE A 22 14.92 -35.84 -2.50
C PHE A 22 15.72 -34.54 -2.33
N ALA A 23 15.51 -33.59 -3.25
CA ALA A 23 15.90 -32.21 -3.06
C ALA A 23 14.98 -31.58 -2.00
N PHE A 24 15.40 -31.63 -0.73
CA PHE A 24 14.85 -30.75 0.30
C PHE A 24 15.33 -29.33 0.00
N GLY A 25 14.56 -28.62 -0.85
CA GLY A 25 14.67 -27.19 -0.98
C GLY A 25 14.40 -26.57 0.38
N ALA A 26 15.45 -26.05 1.02
CA ALA A 26 15.32 -25.17 2.16
C ALA A 26 14.61 -23.89 1.67
N CYS A 27 13.29 -23.88 1.77
CA CYS A 27 12.53 -22.63 1.73
C CYS A 27 13.04 -21.79 2.90
N SER A 28 13.87 -20.79 2.62
CA SER A 28 14.17 -19.72 3.56
C SER A 28 12.85 -19.21 4.12
N ALA A 29 12.55 -19.57 5.37
CA ALA A 29 11.48 -18.95 6.10
C ALA A 29 11.88 -17.49 6.27
N VAL A 30 11.30 -16.62 5.44
CA VAL A 30 11.47 -15.17 5.57
C VAL A 30 10.84 -14.79 6.90
N VAL A 31 11.68 -14.69 7.94
CA VAL A 31 11.26 -14.20 9.24
C VAL A 31 10.97 -12.71 9.05
N LYS A 32 9.68 -12.35 8.91
CA LYS A 32 9.26 -10.95 9.00
C LYS A 32 9.62 -10.45 10.40
N ARG A 33 10.74 -9.73 10.51
CA ARG A 33 11.10 -9.05 11.75
C ARG A 33 10.06 -7.98 12.01
N GLN A 34 9.47 -7.98 13.21
CA GLN A 34 8.56 -6.90 13.57
C GLN A 34 9.34 -5.57 13.60
N PRO A 35 8.79 -4.49 13.03
CA PRO A 35 9.44 -3.19 13.04
C PRO A 35 9.57 -2.66 14.47
N SER A 36 10.64 -1.91 14.73
CA SER A 36 10.88 -1.38 16.07
C SER A 36 9.79 -0.37 16.47
N PRO A 37 9.48 -0.22 17.76
CA PRO A 37 8.49 0.75 18.23
C PRO A 37 8.79 2.19 17.78
N GLU A 38 10.06 2.57 17.74
CA GLU A 38 10.52 3.91 17.33
C GLU A 38 10.24 4.14 15.84
N LEU A 39 10.47 3.13 15.00
CA LEU A 39 10.19 3.20 13.58
C LEU A 39 8.68 3.33 13.33
N ARG A 40 7.86 2.53 14.02
CA ARG A 40 6.40 2.64 13.95
C ARG A 40 5.92 4.03 14.36
N ALA A 41 6.43 4.57 15.46
CA ALA A 41 6.08 5.92 15.92
C ALA A 41 6.46 7.00 14.92
N THR A 42 7.62 6.85 14.26
CA THR A 42 8.10 7.79 13.23
C THR A 42 7.17 7.81 12.02
N VAL A 43 6.87 6.63 11.46
CA VAL A 43 5.97 6.47 10.31
C VAL A 43 4.60 7.05 10.60
N VAL A 44 4.02 6.72 11.76
CA VAL A 44 2.75 7.28 12.23
C VAL A 44 2.81 8.79 12.35
N SER A 45 3.89 9.35 12.91
CA SER A 45 4.06 10.79 13.06
C SER A 45 4.10 11.51 11.72
N VAL A 46 4.77 10.94 10.71
CA VAL A 46 4.80 11.50 9.35
C VAL A 46 3.43 11.46 8.71
N ALA A 47 2.72 10.34 8.78
CA ALA A 47 1.35 10.20 8.25
C ALA A 47 0.39 11.20 8.93
N ALA A 48 0.42 11.29 10.26
CA ALA A 48 -0.40 12.24 11.02
C ALA A 48 -0.06 13.70 10.67
N ASN A 49 1.21 14.02 10.50
CA ASN A 49 1.63 15.37 10.09
C ASN A 49 1.12 15.68 8.67
N TYR A 50 1.22 14.75 7.72
CA TYR A 50 0.69 14.89 6.37
C TYR A 50 -0.80 15.23 6.37
N LEU A 51 -1.62 14.41 7.04
CA LEU A 51 -3.07 14.63 7.14
C LEU A 51 -3.42 15.96 7.81
N ARG A 52 -2.66 16.35 8.84
CA ARG A 52 -2.80 17.66 9.48
C ARG A 52 -2.54 18.79 8.49
N GLN A 53 -1.46 18.74 7.71
CA GLN A 53 -1.15 19.79 6.74
C GLN A 53 -2.22 19.90 5.65
N ILE A 54 -2.85 18.78 5.23
CA ILE A 54 -4.03 18.81 4.34
C ILE A 54 -5.18 19.55 5.02
N SER A 55 -5.51 19.20 6.26
CA SER A 55 -6.66 19.77 6.97
C SER A 55 -6.59 21.30 7.15
N VAL A 56 -5.38 21.85 7.25
CA VAL A 56 -5.15 23.30 7.41
C VAL A 56 -4.77 24.00 6.10
N GLY A 57 -4.71 23.27 4.99
CA GLY A 57 -4.35 23.83 3.69
C GLY A 57 -2.89 24.30 3.54
N ASN A 58 -1.95 23.75 4.33
CA ASN A 58 -0.56 24.20 4.31
C ASN A 58 0.26 23.55 3.18
N LEU A 59 0.12 24.11 1.98
CA LEU A 59 0.79 23.63 0.76
C LEU A 59 2.31 23.64 0.84
N LYS A 60 2.91 24.58 1.59
CA LYS A 60 4.38 24.66 1.72
C LYS A 60 4.92 23.41 2.39
N ASN A 61 4.32 23.00 3.51
CA ASN A 61 4.74 21.81 4.23
C ASN A 61 4.35 20.51 3.50
N LEU A 62 3.22 20.49 2.78
CA LEU A 62 2.85 19.32 1.97
C LEU A 62 3.89 19.03 0.88
N ASN A 63 4.45 20.08 0.26
CA ASN A 63 5.52 19.91 -0.72
C ASN A 63 6.77 19.24 -0.16
N THR A 64 7.02 19.31 1.16
CA THR A 64 8.17 18.66 1.81
C THR A 64 7.87 17.27 2.32
N LEU A 65 6.60 16.87 2.40
CA LEU A 65 6.16 15.58 2.93
C LEU A 65 5.81 14.57 1.83
N VAL A 66 5.57 15.03 0.60
CA VAL A 66 5.16 14.21 -0.54
C VAL A 66 6.32 14.01 -1.50
N LEU A 67 6.60 12.75 -1.85
CA LEU A 67 7.52 12.40 -2.92
C LEU A 67 6.79 12.47 -4.27
N TRP A 68 6.72 13.68 -4.85
CA TRP A 68 5.90 13.95 -6.03
C TRP A 68 6.20 13.09 -7.26
N ALA A 69 7.46 12.67 -7.42
CA ALA A 69 7.88 11.81 -8.53
C ALA A 69 7.17 10.45 -8.51
N ASP A 70 6.88 9.93 -7.32
CA ASP A 70 6.21 8.64 -7.12
C ASP A 70 4.72 8.84 -6.90
N TYR A 71 4.35 9.92 -6.23
CA TYR A 71 2.98 10.21 -5.85
C TYR A 71 2.06 10.46 -7.06
N LEU A 72 2.44 11.32 -7.99
CA LEU A 72 1.57 11.67 -9.13
C LEU A 72 1.33 10.51 -10.10
N PRO A 73 2.33 9.65 -10.42
CA PRO A 73 2.08 8.48 -11.25
C PRO A 73 1.30 7.36 -10.54
N ASN A 74 1.42 7.24 -9.21
CA ASN A 74 0.71 6.22 -8.42
C ASN A 74 -0.74 6.63 -8.11
N ALA A 75 -0.97 7.92 -7.87
CA ALA A 75 -2.30 8.49 -7.96
C ALA A 75 -2.80 8.28 -9.41
N LYS A 76 -4.06 7.90 -9.58
CA LYS A 76 -4.69 7.63 -10.89
C LYS A 76 -4.28 8.67 -11.97
N PRO A 77 -4.26 8.29 -13.27
CA PRO A 77 -3.64 9.06 -14.37
C PRO A 77 -4.07 10.53 -14.55
N ASP A 78 -5.09 11.01 -13.83
CA ASP A 78 -5.68 12.34 -13.98
C ASP A 78 -5.31 13.32 -12.85
N LEU A 79 -4.64 12.88 -11.78
CA LEU A 79 -4.24 13.80 -10.70
C LEU A 79 -3.01 14.61 -11.10
N THR A 80 -3.22 15.90 -11.40
CA THR A 80 -2.11 16.84 -11.58
C THR A 80 -1.77 17.52 -10.26
N LYS A 81 -0.53 18.03 -10.13
CA LYS A 81 -0.13 18.86 -8.98
C LYS A 81 -1.05 20.06 -8.78
N GLN A 82 -1.50 20.68 -9.88
CA GLN A 82 -2.47 21.78 -9.82
C GLN A 82 -3.83 21.30 -9.31
N GLY A 83 -4.32 20.15 -9.76
CA GLY A 83 -5.56 19.53 -9.27
C GLY A 83 -5.51 19.25 -7.77
N TYR A 84 -4.38 18.71 -7.29
CA TYR A 84 -4.13 18.48 -5.86
C TYR A 84 -4.21 19.78 -5.04
N ILE A 85 -3.51 20.83 -5.49
CA ILE A 85 -3.54 22.15 -4.85
C ILE A 85 -4.96 22.72 -4.80
N SER A 86 -5.66 22.70 -5.94
CA SER A 86 -7.04 23.20 -6.04
C SER A 86 -7.99 22.43 -5.12
N ALA A 87 -7.82 21.12 -4.99
CA ALA A 87 -8.65 20.30 -4.09
C ALA A 87 -8.39 20.66 -2.62
N ILE A 88 -7.14 20.83 -2.20
CA ILE A 88 -6.81 21.25 -0.82
C ILE A 88 -7.40 22.60 -0.47
N GLN A 89 -7.31 23.57 -1.38
CA GLN A 89 -7.90 24.89 -1.17
C GLN A 89 -9.43 24.81 -0.98
N GLN A 90 -10.10 23.93 -1.74
CA GLN A 90 -11.52 23.69 -1.56
C GLN A 90 -11.85 23.02 -0.22
N LEU A 91 -11.01 22.09 0.25
CA LEU A 91 -11.19 21.42 1.55
C LEU A 91 -11.13 22.42 2.71
N GLN A 92 -10.17 23.36 2.67
CA GLN A 92 -9.92 24.32 3.76
C GLN A 92 -11.15 25.17 4.11
N HIS A 93 -12.02 25.47 3.13
CA HIS A 93 -13.19 26.32 3.33
C HIS A 93 -14.50 25.56 3.54
N ARG A 94 -14.48 24.23 3.43
CA ARG A 94 -15.70 23.42 3.40
C ARG A 94 -16.21 23.00 4.77
N TRP A 95 -15.33 22.68 5.72
CA TRP A 95 -15.72 22.25 7.07
C TRP A 95 -15.30 23.26 8.12
N ARG A 96 -16.10 23.30 9.20
CA ARG A 96 -15.64 23.85 10.47
C ARG A 96 -14.53 22.94 11.01
N VAL A 97 -13.58 23.51 11.74
CA VAL A 97 -12.43 22.76 12.29
C VAL A 97 -12.88 21.47 12.98
N GLN A 98 -13.86 21.54 13.88
CA GLN A 98 -14.37 20.39 14.63
C GLN A 98 -15.04 19.28 13.80
N ASP A 99 -15.57 19.61 12.62
CA ASP A 99 -16.31 18.69 11.76
C ASP A 99 -15.43 18.15 10.62
N HIS A 100 -14.13 18.49 10.63
CA HIS A 100 -13.23 18.15 9.56
C HIS A 100 -12.99 16.61 9.52
N PRO A 101 -13.15 15.96 8.35
CA PRO A 101 -13.06 14.49 8.24
C PRO A 101 -11.70 13.94 8.66
N LEU A 102 -10.63 14.72 8.43
CA LEU A 102 -9.26 14.35 8.77
C LEU A 102 -8.85 14.60 10.25
N LEU A 103 -9.78 14.99 11.13
CA LEU A 103 -9.50 15.16 12.56
C LEU A 103 -10.09 14.03 13.40
N GLY A 104 -9.49 13.74 14.56
CA GLY A 104 -9.99 12.71 15.48
C GLY A 104 -9.92 11.31 14.87
N LEU A 105 -8.78 10.96 14.29
CA LEU A 105 -8.53 9.65 13.68
C LEU A 105 -7.82 8.73 14.67
N ASP A 106 -8.24 7.47 14.73
CA ASP A 106 -7.55 6.37 15.40
C ASP A 106 -6.71 5.58 14.39
N ILE A 107 -5.61 5.00 14.87
CA ILE A 107 -4.73 4.14 14.06
C ILE A 107 -5.29 2.71 14.08
N VAL A 108 -5.64 2.19 12.91
CA VAL A 108 -6.16 0.83 12.74
C VAL A 108 -5.00 -0.15 12.57
N SER A 109 -4.08 0.13 11.65
CA SER A 109 -2.92 -0.70 11.40
C SER A 109 -1.71 0.14 10.95
N VAL A 110 -0.53 -0.43 11.19
CA VAL A 110 0.75 0.12 10.70
C VAL A 110 1.56 -1.07 10.21
N GLU A 111 1.77 -1.14 8.90
CA GLU A 111 2.56 -2.16 8.23
C GLU A 111 3.84 -1.53 7.70
N ILE A 112 4.99 -2.16 7.96
CA ILE A 112 6.30 -1.64 7.53
C ILE A 112 7.08 -2.82 6.96
N GLU A 113 7.50 -2.71 5.71
CA GLU A 113 8.24 -3.73 4.97
C GLU A 113 9.46 -3.09 4.30
N GLY A 114 10.62 -3.21 4.96
CA GLY A 114 11.86 -2.62 4.44
C GLY A 114 11.80 -1.09 4.40
N GLU A 115 11.76 -0.55 3.18
CA GLU A 115 11.72 0.90 2.90
C GLU A 115 10.31 1.40 2.62
N ASP A 116 9.29 0.53 2.69
CA ASP A 116 7.89 0.88 2.48
C ASP A 116 7.10 0.79 3.79
N ALA A 117 6.09 1.65 3.92
CA ALA A 117 5.15 1.60 5.03
C ALA A 117 3.73 1.99 4.61
N GLU A 118 2.76 1.38 5.27
CA GLU A 118 1.34 1.69 5.14
C GLU A 118 0.75 2.00 6.52
N VAL A 119 0.05 3.12 6.62
CA VAL A 119 -0.69 3.52 7.82
C VAL A 119 -2.16 3.60 7.46
N THR A 120 -2.98 2.81 8.16
CA THR A 120 -4.44 2.83 8.02
C THR A 120 -5.05 3.51 9.22
N LEU A 121 -5.83 4.55 8.96
CA LEU A 121 -6.52 5.36 9.96
C LEU A 121 -8.02 5.32 9.75
N GLN A 122 -8.79 5.54 10.81
CA GLN A 122 -10.25 5.59 10.77
C GLN A 122 -10.75 6.64 11.75
N LYS A 123 -11.95 7.21 11.53
CA LYS A 123 -12.56 8.14 12.49
C LYS A 123 -12.77 7.45 13.84
N ALA A 124 -12.27 8.08 14.90
CA ALA A 124 -12.39 7.55 16.25
C ALA A 124 -13.87 7.38 16.63
N LYS A 125 -14.19 6.29 17.32
CA LYS A 125 -15.55 5.96 17.81
C LYS A 125 -16.60 5.70 16.72
N VAL A 126 -16.19 5.51 15.46
CA VAL A 126 -17.08 5.18 14.35
C VAL A 126 -16.61 3.87 13.71
N ALA A 127 -17.22 2.76 14.10
CA ALA A 127 -16.76 1.41 13.75
C ALA A 127 -16.69 1.13 12.24
N ASP A 128 -17.59 1.75 11.47
CA ASP A 128 -17.70 1.59 10.01
C ASP A 128 -17.31 2.87 9.25
N ALA A 129 -16.53 3.75 9.87
CA ALA A 129 -16.02 4.92 9.18
C ALA A 129 -15.09 4.51 8.04
N GLU A 130 -15.11 5.32 6.98
CA GLU A 130 -14.22 5.14 5.85
C GLU A 130 -12.75 5.20 6.31
N GLN A 131 -11.95 4.22 5.84
CA GLN A 131 -10.54 4.13 6.19
C GLN A 131 -9.71 5.05 5.29
N ILE A 132 -8.75 5.73 5.92
CA ILE A 132 -7.76 6.56 5.26
C ILE A 132 -6.45 5.78 5.25
N ILE A 133 -5.95 5.49 4.05
CA ILE A 133 -4.68 4.78 3.86
C ILE A 133 -3.64 5.80 3.43
N VAL A 134 -2.49 5.82 4.10
CA VAL A 134 -1.33 6.64 3.75
C VAL A 134 -0.14 5.71 3.52
N LYS A 135 0.43 5.76 2.32
CA LYS A 135 1.63 4.99 1.97
C LYS A 135 2.85 5.87 1.99
N LEU A 136 3.92 5.37 2.58
CA LEU A 136 5.18 6.07 2.75
C LEU A 136 6.33 5.22 2.24
N ALA A 137 7.37 5.88 1.73
CA ALA A 137 8.63 5.27 1.37
C ALA A 137 9.80 6.01 2.03
N TRP A 138 10.85 5.27 2.39
CA TRP A 138 12.12 5.81 2.87
C TRP A 138 12.98 6.22 1.68
N ASN A 139 13.39 7.49 1.62
CA ASN A 139 14.19 8.01 0.50
C ASN A 139 15.70 8.11 0.80
N GLY A 140 16.17 7.49 1.88
CA GLY A 140 17.55 7.64 2.38
C GLY A 140 17.73 8.73 3.44
N SER A 141 16.81 9.70 3.53
CA SER A 141 16.89 10.84 4.47
C SER A 141 15.66 10.99 5.37
N GLY A 142 14.53 10.43 4.96
CA GLY A 142 13.27 10.52 5.68
C GLY A 142 12.18 9.68 5.02
N TRP A 143 11.10 9.47 5.77
CA TRP A 143 9.86 8.90 5.25
C TRP A 143 9.06 9.99 4.54
N LEU A 144 8.63 9.72 3.31
CA LEU A 144 7.81 10.61 2.50
C LEU A 144 6.56 9.88 2.01
N VAL A 145 5.47 10.60 1.82
CA VAL A 145 4.21 10.07 1.30
C VAL A 145 4.33 9.84 -0.20
N VAL A 146 3.99 8.63 -0.63
CA VAL A 146 4.06 8.17 -2.03
C VAL A 146 2.70 7.79 -2.62
N ASP A 147 1.67 7.62 -1.79
CA ASP A 147 0.28 7.42 -2.23
C ASP A 147 -0.66 7.61 -1.02
N ASP A 148 -1.95 7.86 -1.29
CA ASP A 148 -2.99 7.83 -0.26
C ASP A 148 -4.39 7.54 -0.84
N SER A 149 -5.34 7.21 0.04
CA SER A 149 -6.74 7.01 -0.36
C SER A 149 -7.51 8.31 -0.63
N LEU A 150 -7.00 9.46 -0.17
CA LEU A 150 -7.68 10.76 -0.24
C LEU A 150 -7.75 11.30 -1.66
N PHE A 151 -6.60 11.40 -2.32
CA PHE A 151 -6.44 11.89 -3.68
C PHE A 151 -6.05 10.77 -4.65
N GLY A 152 -5.46 9.68 -4.16
CA GLY A 152 -5.08 8.52 -4.97
C GLY A 152 -6.27 7.64 -5.36
N LYS A 153 -6.13 6.32 -5.28
CA LYS A 153 -7.12 5.40 -5.88
C LYS A 153 -8.54 5.52 -5.29
N GLY A 154 -8.65 5.91 -4.03
CA GLY A 154 -9.93 6.06 -3.30
C GLY A 154 -10.72 7.32 -3.68
N LYS A 155 -10.06 8.40 -4.13
CA LYS A 155 -10.71 9.68 -4.48
C LYS A 155 -11.68 10.20 -3.40
N GLN A 156 -11.39 9.94 -2.13
CA GLN A 156 -12.29 10.28 -1.01
C GLN A 156 -12.58 11.79 -0.98
N ILE A 157 -11.58 12.61 -1.30
CA ILE A 157 -11.74 14.06 -1.40
C ILE A 157 -12.75 14.45 -2.48
N GLU A 158 -12.69 13.86 -3.67
CA GLU A 158 -13.64 14.16 -4.75
C GLU A 158 -15.07 13.80 -4.33
N GLN A 159 -15.24 12.65 -3.67
CA GLN A 159 -16.55 12.21 -3.17
C GLN A 159 -17.09 13.16 -2.10
N TRP A 160 -16.25 13.57 -1.15
CA TRP A 160 -16.63 14.53 -0.11
C TRP A 160 -16.98 15.90 -0.69
N LEU A 161 -16.24 16.37 -1.70
CA LEU A 161 -16.49 17.63 -2.40
C LEU A 161 -17.80 17.58 -3.22
N ALA A 162 -18.12 16.44 -3.83
CA ALA A 162 -19.35 16.21 -4.59
C ALA A 162 -20.62 16.08 -3.73
N GLY A 163 -20.51 16.15 -2.39
CA GLY A 163 -21.65 16.02 -1.49
C GLY A 163 -21.99 14.58 -1.11
N GLY A 164 -21.15 13.61 -1.52
CA GLY A 164 -21.20 12.23 -1.01
C GLY A 164 -20.86 12.25 0.47
N THR A 165 -21.88 12.29 1.32
CA THR A 165 -21.69 12.31 2.76
C THR A 165 -21.53 10.88 3.24
N ARG A 166 -20.32 10.46 3.62
CA ARG A 166 -20.05 9.64 4.82
C ARG A 166 -18.65 9.93 5.39
N ALA A 167 -18.42 11.20 5.73
CA ALA A 167 -17.53 11.50 6.85
C ALA A 167 -18.36 11.34 8.13
N GLY A 168 -18.61 10.09 8.52
CA GLY A 168 -19.15 9.74 9.83
C GLY A 168 -18.01 9.67 10.83
#